data_AF-A0AAN8ZE40-F1
#
_entry.id   AF-A0AAN8ZE40-F1
#
_cell.length_a   1.000
_cell.length_b   1.000
_cell.length_c   1.000
_cell.angle_alpha   90.00
_cell.angle_beta   90.00
_cell.angle_gamma   90.00
#
_symmetry.space_group_name_H-M   'P 1'
#
loop_
_entity.id
_entity.type
_entity.pdbx_description
1 polymer ?
#
loop_
_entity_poly.entity_id
_entity_poly.type
_entity_poly.pdbx_seq_one_letter_code
_entity_poly.pdbx_strand_id
1 'polypeptide(L)'
;MMGKCKQILTKIMKHKHACVFNTPVDVVKLRLHSYFRIIKNSMDLSTLRSKLEKKSHSSPLNFASDVQLTFNSAMLYSPRGQDMHHMAE
;
A
#
# COMPACT_ATOMS: atom_id res chain seq x y z
N MET A 1 11.87 13.58 -12.54
CA MET A 1 11.07 12.33 -12.59
C MET A 1 10.31 12.04 -11.28
N MET A 2 10.94 12.04 -10.10
CA MET A 2 10.25 11.75 -8.82
C MET A 2 9.14 12.74 -8.41
N GLY A 3 9.13 13.97 -8.94
CA GLY A 3 8.06 14.94 -8.68
C GLY A 3 6.67 14.42 -9.07
N LYS A 4 6.55 13.70 -10.20
CA LYS A 4 5.29 13.08 -10.62
C LYS A 4 4.85 11.97 -9.66
N CYS A 5 5.78 11.14 -9.18
CA CYS A 5 5.50 10.10 -8.18
C CYS A 5 4.92 10.69 -6.89
N LYS A 6 5.47 11.81 -6.39
CA LYS A 6 4.93 12.52 -5.22
C LYS A 6 3.50 13.04 -5.45
N GLN A 7 3.21 13.58 -6.64
CA GLN A 7 1.86 14.04 -6.98
C GLN A 7 0.87 12.88 -7.07
N ILE A 8 1.27 11.77 -7.71
CA ILE A 8 0.46 10.55 -7.80
C ILE A 8 0.17 10.01 -6.41
N LEU A 9 1.19 9.85 -5.56
CA LEU A 9 1.01 9.39 -4.19
C LEU A 9 0.04 10.28 -3.42
N THR A 10 0.19 11.61 -3.53
CA THR A 10 -0.71 12.55 -2.88
C THR A 10 -2.16 12.37 -3.31
N LYS A 11 -2.40 12.09 -4.60
CA LYS A 11 -3.75 11.78 -5.10
C LYS A 11 -4.28 10.46 -4.53
N ILE A 12 -3.46 9.42 -4.52
CA ILE A 12 -3.83 8.10 -3.98
C ILE A 12 -4.18 8.23 -2.49
N MET A 13 -3.35 8.89 -1.68
CA MET A 13 -3.58 9.06 -0.23
C MET A 13 -4.84 9.86 0.13
N LYS A 14 -5.38 10.64 -0.82
CA LYS A 14 -6.62 11.42 -0.67
C LYS A 14 -7.85 10.71 -1.25
N HIS A 15 -7.69 9.56 -1.88
CA HIS A 15 -8.80 8.78 -2.40
C HIS A 15 -9.75 8.35 -1.27
N LYS A 16 -11.06 8.22 -1.55
CA LYS A 16 -12.09 7.89 -0.55
C LYS A 16 -11.80 6.60 0.23
N HIS A 17 -11.11 5.64 -0.38
CA HIS A 17 -10.75 4.36 0.23
C HIS A 17 -9.32 4.34 0.79
N ALA A 18 -8.57 5.44 0.68
CA ALA A 18 -7.15 5.46 1.02
C ALA A 18 -6.88 5.29 2.52
N CYS A 19 -7.87 5.55 3.38
CA CYS A 19 -7.70 5.55 4.83
C CYS A 19 -7.11 4.23 5.35
N VAL A 20 -7.56 3.08 4.82
CA VAL A 20 -7.07 1.76 5.22
C VAL A 20 -5.66 1.43 4.70
N PHE A 21 -5.17 2.17 3.70
CA PHE A 21 -3.84 2.00 3.11
C PHE A 21 -2.84 3.08 3.57
N ASN A 22 -3.30 4.11 4.28
CA ASN A 22 -2.48 5.23 4.74
C ASN A 22 -1.61 4.91 5.95
N THR A 23 -1.74 3.71 6.53
CA THR A 23 -0.92 3.24 7.65
C THR A 23 -0.59 1.75 7.49
N PRO A 24 0.50 1.25 8.10
CA PRO A 24 0.79 -0.17 8.15
C PRO A 24 -0.40 -0.99 8.69
N VAL A 25 -0.56 -2.22 8.18
CA VAL A 25 -1.60 -3.14 8.67
C VAL A 25 -1.29 -3.56 10.11
N ASP A 26 -2.16 -3.18 11.04
CA ASP A 26 -2.07 -3.59 12.44
C ASP A 26 -2.68 -4.99 12.63
N VAL A 27 -1.86 -6.01 12.40
CA VAL A 27 -2.30 -7.41 12.45
C VAL A 27 -2.75 -7.86 13.84
N VAL A 28 -2.29 -7.20 14.91
CA VAL A 28 -2.67 -7.53 16.29
C VAL A 28 -4.05 -6.98 16.57
N LYS A 29 -4.27 -5.68 16.29
CA LYS A 29 -5.57 -5.03 16.47
C LYS A 29 -6.65 -5.67 15.62
N LEU A 30 -6.31 -6.06 14.39
CA LEU A 30 -7.22 -6.70 13.44
C LEU A 30 -7.33 -8.22 13.62
N ARG A 31 -6.56 -8.82 14.55
CA ARG A 31 -6.54 -10.27 14.83
C ARG A 31 -6.23 -11.14 13.59
N LEU A 32 -5.33 -10.66 12.74
CA LEU A 32 -4.94 -11.33 11.49
C LEU A 32 -3.78 -12.31 11.72
N HIS A 33 -4.03 -13.39 12.46
CA HIS A 33 -3.00 -14.34 12.88
C HIS A 33 -2.21 -15.00 11.73
N SER A 34 -2.82 -15.10 10.55
CA SER A 34 -2.21 -15.70 9.35
C SER A 34 -1.52 -14.69 8.43
N TYR A 35 -1.59 -13.38 8.73
CA TYR A 35 -1.22 -12.33 7.77
C TYR A 35 0.20 -12.50 7.22
N PHE A 36 1.21 -12.55 8.08
CA PHE A 36 2.61 -12.72 7.64
C PHE A 36 2.95 -14.13 7.14
N ARG A 37 2.06 -15.11 7.32
CA ARG A 37 2.19 -16.42 6.66
C ARG A 37 1.86 -16.31 5.16
N ILE A 38 0.89 -15.47 4.81
CA ILE A 38 0.41 -15.27 3.44
C ILE A 38 1.16 -14.11 2.76
N ILE A 39 1.17 -12.94 3.40
CA ILE A 39 1.81 -11.72 2.90
C ILE A 39 3.24 -11.66 3.38
N LYS A 40 4.18 -11.92 2.47
CA LYS A 40 5.62 -11.91 2.76
C LYS A 40 6.23 -10.52 2.77
N ASN A 41 5.73 -9.65 1.92
CA ASN A 41 6.16 -8.27 1.80
C ASN A 41 4.93 -7.38 1.84
N SER A 42 4.74 -6.65 2.94
CA SER A 42 3.68 -5.65 3.05
C SER A 42 4.21 -4.26 2.75
N MET A 43 3.36 -3.41 2.16
CA MET A 43 3.64 -2.00 1.93
C MET A 43 2.39 -1.18 2.23
N ASP A 44 2.57 0.03 2.75
CA ASP A 44 1.51 1.01 2.97
C ASP A 44 1.93 2.39 2.43
N LEU A 45 0.98 3.29 2.23
CA LEU A 45 1.21 4.58 1.60
C LEU A 45 2.04 5.54 2.48
N SER A 46 2.02 5.41 3.80
CA SER A 46 2.88 6.21 4.68
C SER A 46 4.34 5.77 4.59
N THR A 47 4.59 4.45 4.54
CA THR A 47 5.91 3.89 4.29
C THR A 47 6.43 4.32 2.91
N LEU A 48 5.58 4.24 1.90
CA LEU A 48 5.92 4.66 0.53
C LEU A 48 6.24 6.16 0.46
N ARG A 49 5.49 7.00 1.18
CA ARG A 49 5.79 8.43 1.34
C ARG A 49 7.16 8.64 1.98
N SER A 50 7.45 7.94 3.08
CA SER A 50 8.73 8.03 3.77
C SER A 50 9.89 7.63 2.85
N LYS A 51 9.74 6.55 2.06
CA LYS A 51 10.73 6.13 1.06
C LYS A 51 10.98 7.20 -0.01
N LEU A 52 9.94 7.85 -0.52
CA LEU A 52 10.08 8.95 -1.49
C LEU A 52 10.80 10.17 -0.91
N GLU A 53 10.50 10.53 0.35
CA GLU A 53 11.11 11.66 1.04
C GLU A 53 12.60 11.40 1.32
N LYS A 54 12.94 10.16 1.70
CA LYS A 54 14.32 9.69 1.92
C LYS A 54 15.09 9.41 0.62
N LYS A 55 14.48 9.65 -0.56
CA LYS A 55 15.04 9.33 -1.89
C LYS A 55 15.45 7.86 -2.03
N SER A 56 14.76 6.95 -1.35
CA SER A 56 15.02 5.51 -1.39
C SER A 56 14.58 4.85 -2.70
N HIS A 57 13.73 5.51 -3.50
CA HIS A 57 13.42 5.07 -4.86
C HIS A 57 14.44 5.61 -5.85
N SER A 58 15.25 4.72 -6.42
CA SER A 58 16.19 5.05 -7.50
C SER A 58 15.50 5.32 -8.84
N SER A 59 14.25 4.89 -9.02
CA SER A 59 13.49 5.05 -10.27
C SER A 59 11.97 5.15 -10.05
N PRO A 60 11.21 5.70 -11.01
CA PRO A 60 9.74 5.66 -10.99
C PRO A 60 9.15 4.25 -11.01
N LEU A 61 9.88 3.29 -11.58
CA LEU A 61 9.46 1.88 -11.60
C LEU A 61 9.46 1.29 -10.20
N ASN A 62 10.48 1.59 -9.39
CA ASN A 62 10.51 1.11 -7.99
C ASN A 62 9.36 1.70 -7.18
N PHE A 63 8.99 2.96 -7.43
CA PHE A 63 7.79 3.57 -6.85
C PHE A 63 6.52 2.83 -7.29
N ALA A 64 6.38 2.56 -8.59
CA ALA A 64 5.21 1.84 -9.12
C ALA A 64 5.09 0.42 -8.53
N SER A 65 6.21 -0.29 -8.38
CA SER A 65 6.25 -1.61 -7.74
C SER A 65 5.79 -1.57 -6.29
N ASP A 66 6.23 -0.58 -5.51
CA ASP A 66 5.77 -0.42 -4.11
C ASP A 66 4.27 -0.07 -4.06
N VAL A 67 3.75 0.77 -4.98
CA VAL A 67 2.31 1.07 -5.07
C VAL A 67 1.51 -0.20 -5.38
N GLN A 68 1.94 -0.97 -6.37
CA GLN A 68 1.29 -2.24 -6.73
C GLN A 68 1.34 -3.24 -5.58
N LEU A 69 2.46 -3.32 -4.86
CA LEU A 69 2.60 -4.21 -3.71
C LEU A 69 1.59 -3.89 -2.61
N THR A 70 1.31 -2.61 -2.34
CA THR A 70 0.30 -2.19 -1.34
C THR A 70 -1.07 -2.78 -1.67
N PHE A 71 -1.55 -2.61 -2.90
CA PHE A 71 -2.90 -3.05 -3.29
C PHE A 71 -2.98 -4.56 -3.55
N ASN A 72 -1.96 -5.13 -4.19
CA ASN A 72 -1.92 -6.57 -4.47
C ASN A 72 -1.88 -7.40 -3.18
N SER A 73 -1.19 -6.92 -2.14
CA SER A 73 -1.18 -7.61 -0.84
C SER A 73 -2.56 -7.63 -0.21
N ALA A 74 -3.32 -6.53 -0.31
CA ALA A 74 -4.69 -6.45 0.19
C ALA A 74 -5.62 -7.38 -0.58
N MET A 75 -5.53 -7.40 -1.91
CA MET A 75 -6.32 -8.31 -2.77
C MET A 75 -5.95 -9.78 -2.60
N LEU A 76 -4.68 -10.08 -2.30
CA LEU A 76 -4.21 -11.44 -2.05
C LEU A 76 -4.73 -11.97 -0.70
N TYR A 77 -4.71 -11.12 0.33
CA TYR A 77 -5.20 -11.51 1.65
C TYR A 77 -6.73 -11.54 1.74
N SER A 78 -7.40 -10.68 0.97
CA SER A 78 -8.86 -10.47 1.03
C SER A 78 -9.53 -11.06 -0.21
N PRO A 79 -10.35 -12.11 -0.08
CA PRO A 79 -11.12 -12.67 -1.20
C PRO A 79 -12.01 -11.65 -1.92
N ARG A 80 -12.30 -11.91 -3.21
CA ARG A 80 -13.29 -11.14 -3.97
C ARG A 80 -14.64 -11.14 -3.26
N GLY A 81 -15.32 -9.99 -3.27
CA GLY A 81 -16.61 -9.78 -2.58
C GLY A 81 -16.48 -9.19 -1.17
N GLN A 82 -15.27 -9.06 -0.62
CA GLN A 82 -15.03 -8.30 0.61
C GLN A 82 -14.73 -6.83 0.31
N ASP A 83 -15.13 -5.94 1.22
CA ASP A 83 -14.88 -4.50 1.12
C ASP A 83 -13.40 -4.19 0.91
N MET A 84 -12.50 -4.89 1.61
CA MET A 84 -11.06 -4.67 1.49
C MET A 84 -10.53 -4.98 0.08
N HIS A 85 -11.08 -5.98 -0.59
CA HIS A 85 -10.74 -6.28 -1.98
C HIS A 85 -11.25 -5.18 -2.91
N HIS A 86 -12.51 -4.77 -2.74
CA HIS A 86 -13.11 -3.69 -3.54
C HIS A 86 -12.42 -2.33 -3.33
N MET A 87 -11.91 -2.07 -2.13
CA MET A 87 -11.16 -0.85 -1.83
C MET A 87 -9.78 -0.80 -2.48
N ALA A 88 -9.20 -1.97 -2.82
CA ALA A 88 -7.87 -2.11 -3.40
C ALA A 88 -7.85 -2.21 -4.94
N GLU A 89 -8.97 -2.61 -5.56
CA GLU A 89 -9.18 -2.71 -7.02
C GLU A 89 -9.41 -1.33 -7.66
#